data_AF-A0A355AQE1-F1
#
_entry.id   AF-A0A355AQE1-F1
#
_cell.length_a   1.000
_cell.length_b   1.000
_cell.length_c   1.000
_cell.angle_alpha   90.00
_cell.angle_beta   90.00
_cell.angle_gamma   90.00
#
_symmetry.space_group_name_H-M   'P 1'
#
loop_
_entity.id
_entity.type
_entity.pdbx_description
1 polymer ?
#
loop_
_entity_poly.entity_id
_entity_poly.type
_entity_poly.pdbx_seq_one_letter_code
_entity_poly.pdbx_strand_id
1 'polypeptide(L)'
;MMTAPLPILLWGVVIALRYTSVRHPSFKSRLSEKELIAQIKTRDGTTGRWYQFRNGQLKSRAGVHREAEICLTFKSAEVGAKLLTPPLDHQQFVNAAKAFTVVIDGPEELSLWFMETLRMIQTVGWSYGTPGADGEMRYVNNTNGGPLFVYVKNDRIIRITPIEFDDVEDAPSWSVTARGRTFTPPRRTTVAPHALASKSVVYSKDRLLYPLKRVDFDPNGNRNCANRGKSGYERISWDQALDIVATEIKRVRREHGKGAILSSHSSHHTWGNVGYYISSNFRFMNTIGHTKMVINPDSWEGWYWGAMHHYGNSMRNGAFEPYGQMRDCLENCEMIVFWSSDPESSSGSYAAFEGTVRRQWAKQLGIKMVHIDPYLNHTGAFLGGKWIPVLPGTSPALAHAITYVWIDEGLYDKEYVATRTTGFEKWRAYIMGGEDGTPKTPEWQEPETGVSAHIVRALAREWASKKTYLAAGGKGTTFGGACRSATGTQWARSMVCLMAMQGLGKPGVNFG
;
A
#
# COMPACT_ATOMS: atom_id res chain seq x y z
N MET A 1 -1.58 -27.01 -32.74
CA MET A 1 -1.45 -28.29 -32.00
C MET A 1 -2.78 -29.02 -32.09
N MET A 2 -2.80 -30.29 -32.48
CA MET A 2 -4.02 -31.11 -32.43
C MET A 2 -4.41 -31.32 -30.96
N THR A 3 -5.58 -30.84 -30.56
CA THR A 3 -6.14 -31.10 -29.23
C THR A 3 -6.55 -32.56 -29.12
N ALA A 4 -6.06 -33.28 -28.10
CA ALA A 4 -6.47 -34.65 -27.87
C ALA A 4 -7.98 -34.72 -27.54
N PRO A 5 -8.70 -35.77 -27.97
CA PRO A 5 -10.10 -35.97 -27.60
C PRO A 5 -10.31 -35.95 -26.07
N LEU A 6 -11.41 -35.35 -25.62
CA LEU A 6 -11.73 -35.23 -24.20
C LEU A 6 -11.64 -36.57 -23.43
N PRO A 7 -12.16 -37.73 -23.92
CA PRO A 7 -12.02 -38.99 -23.19
C PRO A 7 -10.57 -39.38 -22.86
N ILE A 8 -9.64 -39.09 -23.78
CA ILE A 8 -8.20 -39.37 -23.61
C ILE A 8 -7.62 -38.41 -22.57
N LEU A 9 -7.96 -37.13 -22.62
CA LEU A 9 -7.52 -36.14 -21.63
C LEU A 9 -8.01 -36.50 -20.22
N LEU A 10 -9.28 -36.91 -20.08
CA LEU A 10 -9.82 -37.34 -18.78
C LEU A 10 -9.11 -38.59 -18.24
N TRP A 11 -8.76 -39.55 -19.10
CA TRP A 11 -7.93 -40.67 -18.67
C TRP A 11 -6.51 -40.21 -18.29
N GLY A 12 -5.94 -39.27 -19.04
CA GLY A 12 -4.66 -38.63 -18.73
C GLY A 12 -4.62 -37.99 -17.35
N VAL A 13 -5.73 -37.37 -16.89
CA VAL A 13 -5.84 -36.85 -15.51
C VAL A 13 -5.63 -37.95 -14.47
N VAL A 14 -6.14 -39.17 -14.69
CA VAL A 14 -5.92 -40.31 -13.77
C VAL A 14 -4.45 -40.66 -13.69
N ILE A 15 -3.79 -40.74 -14.85
CA ILE A 15 -2.36 -41.06 -14.94
C ILE A 15 -1.55 -39.97 -14.23
N ALA A 16 -1.88 -38.70 -14.46
CA ALA A 16 -1.21 -37.57 -13.83
C ALA A 16 -1.40 -37.57 -12.30
N LEU A 17 -2.63 -37.75 -11.80
CA LEU A 17 -2.90 -37.85 -10.36
C LEU A 17 -2.10 -38.98 -9.70
N ARG A 18 -2.07 -40.17 -10.32
CA ARG A 18 -1.29 -41.32 -9.81
C ARG A 18 0.20 -41.04 -9.81
N TYR A 19 0.73 -40.59 -10.94
CA TYR A 19 2.14 -40.29 -11.10
C TYR A 19 2.59 -39.22 -10.10
N THR A 20 1.84 -38.12 -9.97
CA THR A 20 2.14 -37.04 -9.03
C THR A 20 2.10 -37.53 -7.58
N SER A 21 1.15 -38.40 -7.21
CA SER A 21 1.09 -38.99 -5.86
C SER A 21 2.28 -39.89 -5.53
N VAL A 22 2.84 -40.59 -6.52
CA VAL A 22 4.05 -41.41 -6.34
C VAL A 22 5.28 -40.52 -6.21
N ARG A 23 5.36 -39.45 -7.02
CA ARG A 23 6.54 -38.57 -7.08
C ARG A 23 6.63 -37.58 -5.92
N HIS A 24 5.50 -37.16 -5.35
CA HIS A 24 5.44 -36.10 -4.33
C HIS A 24 4.69 -36.57 -3.08
N PRO A 25 5.38 -36.79 -1.94
CA PRO A 25 4.74 -37.22 -0.68
C PRO A 25 3.64 -36.26 -0.19
N SER A 26 3.82 -34.95 -0.39
CA SER A 26 2.81 -33.93 -0.06
C SER A 26 1.53 -34.10 -0.88
N PHE A 27 1.65 -34.45 -2.16
CA PHE A 27 0.50 -34.75 -3.01
C PHE A 27 -0.20 -36.04 -2.58
N LYS A 28 0.56 -37.05 -2.15
CA LYS A 28 -0.03 -38.27 -1.56
C LYS A 28 -0.83 -37.97 -0.29
N SER A 29 -0.30 -37.11 0.58
CA SER A 29 -1.03 -36.64 1.77
C SER A 29 -2.30 -35.91 1.39
N ARG A 30 -2.25 -35.04 0.37
CA ARG A 30 -3.41 -34.32 -0.16
C ARG A 30 -4.55 -35.27 -0.54
N LEU A 31 -4.25 -36.37 -1.24
CA LEU A 31 -5.27 -37.35 -1.65
C LEU A 31 -5.96 -38.09 -0.49
N SER A 32 -5.39 -38.04 0.72
CA SER A 32 -5.97 -38.65 1.92
C SER A 32 -6.84 -37.70 2.74
N GLU A 33 -6.88 -36.40 2.39
CA GLU A 33 -7.60 -35.38 3.17
C GLU A 33 -9.12 -35.52 3.08
N LYS A 34 -9.64 -36.04 1.96
CA LYS A 34 -11.09 -36.14 1.69
C LYS A 34 -11.43 -37.48 1.06
N GLU A 35 -12.60 -38.00 1.41
CA GLU A 35 -13.20 -39.17 0.76
C GLU A 35 -14.39 -38.70 -0.08
N LEU A 36 -14.31 -38.89 -1.40
CA LEU A 36 -15.39 -38.46 -2.30
C LEU A 36 -15.33 -39.10 -3.68
N ILE A 37 -16.43 -38.99 -4.42
CA ILE A 37 -16.50 -39.26 -5.85
C ILE A 37 -16.67 -37.94 -6.61
N ALA A 38 -15.63 -37.54 -7.35
CA ALA A 38 -15.70 -36.42 -8.29
C ALA A 38 -15.87 -36.92 -9.71
N GLN A 39 -16.47 -36.13 -10.61
CA GLN A 39 -16.50 -36.45 -12.02
C GLN A 39 -16.32 -35.23 -12.90
N ILE A 40 -15.79 -35.47 -14.09
CA ILE A 40 -15.67 -34.48 -15.15
C ILE A 40 -16.46 -35.02 -16.35
N LYS A 41 -17.41 -34.24 -16.87
CA LYS A 41 -18.32 -34.69 -17.93
C LYS A 41 -18.71 -33.58 -18.91
N THR A 42 -19.31 -33.96 -20.03
CA THR A 42 -20.05 -33.06 -20.90
C THR A 42 -21.49 -32.90 -20.42
N ARG A 43 -22.12 -31.77 -20.78
CA ARG A 43 -23.48 -31.43 -20.36
C ARG A 43 -24.54 -32.45 -20.82
N ASP A 44 -24.35 -33.01 -22.01
CA ASP A 44 -25.18 -34.08 -22.58
C ASP A 44 -24.92 -35.46 -21.92
N GLY A 45 -23.90 -35.58 -21.06
CA GLY A 45 -23.53 -36.81 -20.36
C GLY A 45 -22.92 -37.90 -21.24
N THR A 46 -22.70 -37.65 -22.53
CA THR A 46 -22.18 -38.64 -23.49
C THR A 46 -20.71 -38.96 -23.25
N THR A 47 -19.95 -37.98 -22.75
CA THR A 47 -18.53 -38.12 -22.41
C THR A 47 -18.31 -37.76 -20.94
N GLY A 48 -17.65 -38.64 -20.19
CA GLY A 48 -17.27 -38.35 -18.83
C GLY A 48 -16.34 -39.40 -18.22
N ARG A 49 -15.80 -39.07 -17.06
CA ARG A 49 -15.01 -39.98 -16.21
C ARG A 49 -15.14 -39.53 -14.76
N TRP A 50 -15.29 -40.50 -13.88
CA TRP A 50 -15.32 -40.27 -12.43
C TRP A 50 -14.00 -40.68 -11.77
N TYR A 51 -13.73 -40.08 -10.61
CA TYR A 51 -12.53 -40.18 -9.80
C TYR A 51 -12.96 -40.37 -8.35
N GLN A 52 -12.71 -41.55 -7.80
CA GLN A 52 -13.01 -41.87 -6.40
C GLN A 52 -11.73 -41.81 -5.59
N PHE A 53 -11.74 -40.96 -4.57
CA PHE A 53 -10.69 -40.78 -3.58
C PHE A 53 -11.13 -41.46 -2.28
N ARG A 54 -10.35 -42.42 -1.79
CA ARG A 54 -10.64 -43.13 -0.53
C ARG A 54 -9.35 -43.64 0.10
N ASN A 55 -9.11 -43.33 1.37
CA ASN A 55 -7.87 -43.71 2.07
C ASN A 55 -6.58 -43.41 1.28
N GLY A 56 -6.51 -42.28 0.57
CA GLY A 56 -5.36 -41.90 -0.26
C GLY A 56 -5.21 -42.70 -1.57
N GLN A 57 -6.17 -43.58 -1.91
CA GLN A 57 -6.19 -44.34 -3.15
C GLN A 57 -7.12 -43.70 -4.19
N LEU A 58 -6.71 -43.76 -5.46
CA LEU A 58 -7.47 -43.27 -6.61
C LEU A 58 -8.01 -44.41 -7.48
N LYS A 59 -9.34 -44.53 -7.53
CA LYS A 59 -10.07 -45.37 -8.51
C LYS A 59 -10.76 -44.48 -9.54
N SER A 60 -10.83 -44.93 -10.79
CA SER A 60 -11.47 -44.15 -11.86
C SER A 60 -11.96 -45.06 -12.99
N ARG A 61 -13.12 -44.72 -13.57
CA ARG A 61 -13.69 -45.40 -14.75
C ARG A 61 -14.33 -44.37 -15.69
N ALA A 62 -14.32 -44.66 -16.99
CA ALA A 62 -15.06 -43.89 -17.97
C ALA A 62 -16.58 -43.99 -17.72
N GLY A 63 -17.31 -42.94 -18.11
CA GLY A 63 -18.74 -42.77 -17.88
C GLY A 63 -19.05 -41.77 -16.77
N VAL A 64 -20.35 -41.55 -16.57
CA VAL A 64 -20.90 -40.65 -15.54
C VAL A 64 -21.35 -41.48 -14.34
N HIS A 65 -20.99 -41.06 -13.13
CA HIS A 65 -21.37 -41.70 -11.87
C HIS A 65 -22.56 -40.95 -11.26
N ARG A 66 -23.61 -41.69 -10.85
CA ARG A 66 -24.82 -41.09 -10.29
C ARG A 66 -24.59 -40.48 -8.91
N GLU A 67 -23.73 -41.09 -8.11
CA GLU A 67 -23.40 -40.64 -6.75
C GLU A 67 -22.17 -39.72 -6.70
N ALA A 68 -21.80 -39.10 -7.83
CA ALA A 68 -20.71 -38.12 -7.80
C ALA A 68 -21.14 -36.88 -7.00
N GLU A 69 -20.38 -36.56 -5.96
CA GLU A 69 -20.62 -35.40 -5.09
C GLU A 69 -20.15 -34.10 -5.75
N ILE A 70 -19.16 -34.20 -6.65
CA ILE A 70 -18.65 -33.07 -7.43
C ILE A 70 -18.79 -33.38 -8.91
N CYS A 71 -19.33 -32.43 -9.67
CA CYS A 71 -19.48 -32.54 -11.11
C CYS A 71 -18.91 -31.30 -11.82
N LEU A 72 -17.72 -31.44 -12.43
CA LEU A 72 -17.19 -30.45 -13.37
C LEU A 72 -17.77 -30.71 -14.77
N THR A 73 -18.69 -29.86 -15.19
CA THR A 73 -19.46 -30.02 -16.42
C THR A 73 -19.01 -29.03 -17.49
N PHE A 74 -18.52 -29.53 -18.61
CA PHE A 74 -18.25 -28.73 -19.81
C PHE A 74 -19.46 -28.70 -20.73
N LYS A 75 -19.69 -27.57 -21.43
CA LYS A 75 -20.77 -27.41 -22.41
C LYS A 75 -20.70 -28.47 -23.52
N SER A 76 -19.50 -28.79 -24.00
CA SER A 76 -19.26 -29.80 -25.04
C SER A 76 -17.90 -30.46 -24.85
N ALA A 77 -17.67 -31.58 -25.55
CA ALA A 77 -16.39 -32.27 -25.54
C ALA A 77 -15.25 -31.39 -26.06
N GLU A 78 -15.54 -30.54 -27.06
CA GLU A 78 -14.58 -29.58 -27.63
C GLU A 78 -14.14 -28.53 -26.60
N VAL A 79 -15.09 -27.96 -25.84
CA VAL A 79 -14.78 -27.01 -24.77
C VAL A 79 -13.91 -27.67 -23.70
N GLY A 80 -14.27 -28.88 -23.27
CA GLY A 80 -13.48 -29.63 -22.29
C GLY A 80 -12.08 -29.96 -22.81
N ALA A 81 -11.96 -30.37 -24.08
CA ALA A 81 -10.68 -30.68 -24.68
C ALA A 81 -9.78 -29.45 -24.76
N LYS A 82 -10.32 -28.32 -25.20
CA LYS A 82 -9.59 -27.04 -25.25
C LYS A 82 -9.09 -26.62 -23.86
N LEU A 83 -9.95 -26.69 -22.85
CA LEU A 83 -9.63 -26.23 -21.49
C LEU A 83 -8.71 -27.16 -20.70
N LEU A 84 -8.66 -28.46 -21.05
CA LEU A 84 -7.82 -29.46 -20.37
C LEU A 84 -6.54 -29.83 -21.15
N THR A 85 -6.37 -29.34 -22.37
CA THR A 85 -5.14 -29.56 -23.14
C THR A 85 -4.00 -28.70 -22.56
N PRO A 86 -2.87 -29.29 -22.13
CA PRO A 86 -1.72 -28.52 -21.67
C PRO A 86 -1.05 -27.71 -22.81
N PRO A 87 -0.44 -26.55 -22.51
CA PRO A 87 -0.43 -25.88 -21.21
C PRO A 87 -1.81 -25.30 -20.87
N LEU A 88 -2.24 -25.48 -19.62
CA LEU A 88 -3.55 -25.00 -19.18
C LEU A 88 -3.54 -23.47 -19.09
N ASP A 89 -4.43 -22.82 -19.85
CA ASP A 89 -4.61 -21.38 -19.82
C ASP A 89 -5.67 -20.99 -18.77
N HIS A 90 -5.24 -20.43 -17.65
CA HIS A 90 -6.13 -19.99 -16.58
C HIS A 90 -7.07 -18.86 -17.02
N GLN A 91 -6.63 -17.96 -17.91
CA GLN A 91 -7.49 -16.90 -18.40
C GLN A 91 -8.64 -17.47 -19.24
N GLN A 92 -8.37 -18.48 -20.07
CA GLN A 92 -9.41 -19.20 -20.81
C GLN A 92 -10.37 -19.94 -19.87
N PHE A 93 -9.87 -20.58 -18.82
CA PHE A 93 -10.72 -21.25 -17.84
C PHE A 93 -11.65 -20.27 -17.12
N VAL A 94 -11.13 -19.11 -16.68
CA VAL A 94 -11.93 -18.04 -16.05
C VAL A 94 -12.97 -17.48 -17.02
N ASN A 95 -12.59 -17.24 -18.28
CA ASN A 95 -13.52 -16.75 -19.30
C ASN A 95 -14.62 -17.77 -19.58
N ALA A 96 -14.28 -19.06 -19.65
CA ALA A 96 -15.24 -20.13 -19.85
C ALA A 96 -16.23 -20.26 -18.68
N ALA A 97 -15.75 -20.07 -17.44
CA ALA A 97 -16.59 -20.08 -16.25
C ALA A 97 -17.56 -18.90 -16.23
N LYS A 98 -17.07 -17.68 -16.57
CA LYS A 98 -17.92 -16.48 -16.73
C LYS A 98 -18.99 -16.66 -17.81
N ALA A 99 -18.68 -17.39 -18.88
CA ALA A 99 -19.61 -17.70 -19.96
C ALA A 99 -20.52 -18.91 -19.66
N PHE A 100 -20.47 -19.48 -18.45
CA PHE A 100 -21.22 -20.69 -18.07
C PHE A 100 -21.01 -21.89 -19.02
N THR A 101 -19.82 -21.96 -19.63
CA THR A 101 -19.41 -23.05 -20.53
C THR A 101 -18.62 -24.14 -19.81
N VAL A 102 -18.14 -23.83 -18.61
CA VAL A 102 -17.72 -24.79 -17.58
C VAL A 102 -18.44 -24.42 -16.29
N VAL A 103 -19.00 -25.42 -15.62
CA VAL A 103 -19.72 -25.27 -14.34
C VAL A 103 -19.22 -26.35 -13.39
N ILE A 104 -19.06 -26.03 -12.12
CA ILE A 104 -18.79 -27.01 -11.07
C ILE A 104 -19.97 -27.04 -10.12
N ASP A 105 -20.55 -28.22 -9.95
CA ASP A 105 -21.65 -28.48 -9.03
C ASP A 105 -21.17 -29.39 -7.90
N GLY A 106 -21.57 -29.12 -6.67
CA GLY A 106 -21.20 -29.90 -5.48
C GLY A 106 -21.02 -29.03 -4.24
N PRO A 107 -20.73 -29.64 -3.08
CA PRO A 107 -20.36 -28.89 -1.88
C PRO A 107 -19.13 -28.01 -2.15
N GLU A 108 -19.17 -26.74 -1.74
CA GLU A 108 -18.13 -25.74 -2.07
C GLU A 108 -16.74 -26.18 -1.59
N GLU A 109 -16.63 -26.67 -0.35
CA GLU A 109 -15.37 -27.15 0.22
C GLU A 109 -14.75 -28.28 -0.61
N LEU A 110 -15.57 -29.28 -0.98
CA LEU A 110 -15.10 -30.42 -1.77
C LEU A 110 -14.74 -29.98 -3.19
N SER A 111 -15.54 -29.09 -3.77
CA SER A 111 -15.31 -28.51 -5.11
C SER A 111 -13.97 -27.76 -5.18
N LEU A 112 -13.70 -26.90 -4.19
CA LEU A 112 -12.42 -26.20 -4.06
C LEU A 112 -11.26 -27.18 -3.87
N TRP A 113 -11.42 -28.14 -2.95
CA TRP A 113 -10.42 -29.17 -2.70
C TRP A 113 -10.05 -29.94 -3.97
N PHE A 114 -11.05 -30.35 -4.76
CA PHE A 114 -10.86 -31.10 -6.00
C PHE A 114 -10.16 -30.26 -7.07
N MET A 115 -10.62 -29.02 -7.30
CA MET A 115 -10.00 -28.12 -8.28
C MET A 115 -8.55 -27.76 -7.93
N GLU A 116 -8.26 -27.52 -6.64
CA GLU A 116 -6.89 -27.33 -6.16
C GLU A 116 -6.03 -28.58 -6.34
N THR A 117 -6.58 -29.77 -6.08
CA THR A 117 -5.88 -31.05 -6.27
C THR A 117 -5.53 -31.27 -7.74
N LEU A 118 -6.44 -30.93 -8.67
CA LEU A 118 -6.15 -30.95 -10.11
C LEU A 118 -5.06 -29.94 -10.48
N ARG A 119 -5.11 -28.73 -9.92
CA ARG A 119 -4.08 -27.71 -10.16
C ARG A 119 -2.70 -28.13 -9.64
N MET A 120 -2.66 -28.79 -8.47
CA MET A 120 -1.43 -29.30 -7.86
C MET A 120 -0.70 -30.32 -8.74
N ILE A 121 -1.38 -30.99 -9.67
CA ILE A 121 -0.71 -31.86 -10.69
C ILE A 121 0.38 -31.08 -11.42
N GLN A 122 0.13 -29.81 -11.72
CA GLN A 122 1.07 -28.96 -12.45
C GLN A 122 2.05 -28.25 -11.53
N THR A 123 1.66 -27.95 -10.28
CA THR A 123 2.39 -27.02 -9.42
C THR A 123 3.12 -27.65 -8.23
N VAL A 124 2.81 -28.89 -7.82
CA VAL A 124 3.41 -29.46 -6.60
C VAL A 124 4.91 -29.69 -6.70
N GLY A 125 5.43 -29.86 -7.92
CA GLY A 125 6.86 -29.96 -8.20
C GLY A 125 7.54 -28.62 -8.46
N TRP A 126 6.79 -27.50 -8.46
CA TRP A 126 7.39 -26.19 -8.66
C TRP A 126 8.23 -25.83 -7.45
N SER A 127 9.52 -25.64 -7.68
CA SER A 127 10.37 -24.89 -6.78
C SER A 127 10.35 -23.43 -7.21
N TYR A 128 10.12 -22.55 -6.25
CA TYR A 128 10.20 -21.11 -6.43
C TYR A 128 11.42 -20.59 -5.66
N GLY A 129 12.01 -19.51 -6.14
CA GLY A 129 13.23 -18.92 -5.60
C GLY A 129 14.46 -19.18 -6.47
N THR A 130 15.55 -18.48 -6.16
CA THR A 130 16.86 -18.65 -6.78
C THR A 130 17.75 -19.45 -5.81
N PRO A 131 18.30 -20.60 -6.22
CA PRO A 131 19.27 -21.32 -5.40
C PRO A 131 20.46 -20.42 -5.04
N GLY A 132 20.83 -20.39 -3.77
CA GLY A 132 21.99 -19.67 -3.25
C GLY A 132 23.16 -20.60 -2.93
N ALA A 133 24.19 -20.04 -2.31
CA ALA A 133 25.29 -20.82 -1.75
C ALA A 133 24.79 -21.78 -0.65
N ASP A 134 25.51 -22.88 -0.41
CA ASP A 134 25.33 -23.76 0.75
C ASP A 134 23.90 -24.27 1.00
N GLY A 135 23.12 -24.51 -0.06
CA GLY A 135 21.75 -25.04 0.04
C GLY A 135 20.71 -24.02 0.52
N GLU A 136 21.04 -22.73 0.52
CA GLU A 136 20.08 -21.65 0.71
C GLU A 136 19.15 -21.52 -0.51
N MET A 137 17.94 -21.03 -0.28
CA MET A 137 17.04 -20.54 -1.34
C MET A 137 16.75 -19.06 -1.12
N ARG A 138 17.01 -18.23 -2.13
CA ARG A 138 16.72 -16.80 -2.13
C ARG A 138 15.35 -16.55 -2.76
N TYR A 139 14.48 -15.93 -1.99
CA TYR A 139 13.15 -15.49 -2.40
C TYR A 139 13.09 -13.97 -2.49
N VAL A 140 12.00 -13.46 -3.05
CA VAL A 140 11.66 -12.03 -2.98
C VAL A 140 10.41 -11.85 -2.13
N ASN A 141 10.38 -10.76 -1.36
CA ASN A 141 9.18 -10.29 -0.65
C ASN A 141 9.20 -8.76 -0.56
N ASN A 142 8.09 -8.15 -0.15
CA ASN A 142 8.02 -6.72 0.04
C ASN A 142 7.41 -6.36 1.40
N THR A 143 7.75 -5.17 1.90
CA THR A 143 7.30 -4.64 3.18
C THR A 143 6.92 -3.18 3.02
N ASN A 144 6.31 -2.59 4.06
CA ASN A 144 6.10 -1.14 4.11
C ASN A 144 7.42 -0.36 4.16
N GLY A 145 8.55 -1.01 4.41
CA GLY A 145 9.85 -0.37 4.38
C GLY A 145 10.65 -0.69 3.11
N GLY A 146 10.03 -1.24 2.07
CA GLY A 146 10.70 -1.55 0.79
C GLY A 146 10.93 -3.04 0.53
N PRO A 147 11.31 -3.37 -0.72
CA PRO A 147 11.43 -4.75 -1.20
C PRO A 147 12.73 -5.40 -0.75
N LEU A 148 12.67 -6.72 -0.53
CA LEU A 148 13.75 -7.49 0.08
C LEU A 148 14.00 -8.80 -0.68
N PHE A 149 15.27 -9.18 -0.75
CA PHE A 149 15.61 -10.59 -0.84
C PHE A 149 15.47 -11.27 0.52
N VAL A 150 14.91 -12.48 0.53
CA VAL A 150 14.68 -13.30 1.73
C VAL A 150 15.38 -14.63 1.55
N TYR A 151 16.37 -14.91 2.38
CA TYR A 151 17.18 -16.12 2.29
C TYR A 151 16.64 -17.12 3.30
N VAL A 152 16.35 -18.34 2.82
CA VAL A 152 15.76 -19.41 3.61
C VAL A 152 16.63 -20.65 3.50
N LYS A 153 16.84 -21.33 4.62
CA LYS A 153 17.53 -22.62 4.68
C LYS A 153 16.85 -23.47 5.75
N ASN A 154 16.60 -24.74 5.45
CA ASN A 154 15.89 -25.66 6.34
C ASN A 154 14.56 -25.06 6.86
N ASP A 155 13.76 -24.49 5.95
CA ASP A 155 12.46 -23.85 6.23
C ASP A 155 12.50 -22.68 7.23
N ARG A 156 13.67 -22.07 7.43
CA ARG A 156 13.85 -20.90 8.30
C ARG A 156 14.44 -19.73 7.54
N ILE A 157 13.88 -18.54 7.76
CA ILE A 157 14.45 -17.28 7.28
C ILE A 157 15.76 -17.06 8.04
N ILE A 158 16.88 -17.09 7.33
CA ILE A 158 18.20 -16.86 7.91
C ILE A 158 18.59 -15.38 7.82
N ARG A 159 18.25 -14.71 6.70
CA ARG A 159 18.65 -13.33 6.42
C ARG A 159 17.65 -12.65 5.47
N ILE A 160 17.60 -11.32 5.58
CA ILE A 160 16.93 -10.44 4.64
C ILE A 160 17.89 -9.32 4.23
N THR A 161 17.86 -8.90 2.97
CA THR A 161 18.70 -7.82 2.44
C THR A 161 17.92 -6.98 1.43
N PRO A 162 18.37 -5.74 1.15
CA PRO A 162 17.93 -5.02 -0.04
C PRO A 162 18.10 -5.86 -1.31
N ILE A 163 17.38 -5.47 -2.36
CA ILE A 163 17.50 -6.09 -3.68
C ILE A 163 18.60 -5.35 -4.44
N GLU A 164 19.60 -6.10 -4.89
CA GLU A 164 20.55 -5.68 -5.90
C GLU A 164 20.05 -6.16 -7.25
N PHE A 165 20.07 -5.27 -8.24
CA PHE A 165 19.62 -5.60 -9.58
C PHE A 165 20.73 -6.25 -10.39
N ASP A 166 20.32 -7.12 -11.32
CA ASP A 166 21.21 -7.79 -12.25
C ASP A 166 21.37 -6.95 -13.52
N ASP A 167 22.61 -6.63 -13.91
CA ASP A 167 22.88 -5.75 -15.06
C ASP A 167 22.58 -6.41 -16.42
N VAL A 168 22.42 -7.74 -16.45
CA VAL A 168 22.11 -8.51 -17.66
C VAL A 168 20.59 -8.72 -17.79
N GLU A 169 19.94 -9.09 -16.68
CA GLU A 169 18.51 -9.47 -16.68
C GLU A 169 17.56 -8.28 -16.44
N ASP A 170 17.98 -7.29 -15.66
CA ASP A 170 17.12 -6.15 -15.31
C ASP A 170 17.34 -4.96 -16.25
N ALA A 171 16.25 -4.28 -16.61
CA ALA A 171 16.30 -3.09 -17.46
C ALA A 171 17.19 -1.97 -16.86
N PRO A 172 17.90 -1.20 -17.71
CA PRO A 172 18.79 -0.14 -17.26
C PRO A 172 18.03 0.96 -16.52
N SER A 173 18.72 1.62 -15.57
CA SER A 173 18.18 2.78 -14.85
C SER A 173 17.97 3.97 -15.79
N TRP A 174 17.00 4.82 -15.44
CA TRP A 174 16.87 6.14 -16.04
C TRP A 174 18.04 7.05 -15.63
N SER A 175 18.30 8.10 -16.43
CA SER A 175 19.29 9.13 -16.13
C SER A 175 18.71 10.52 -16.39
N VAL A 176 19.23 11.54 -15.69
CA VAL A 176 18.86 12.94 -15.91
C VAL A 176 20.12 13.79 -16.06
N THR A 177 20.16 14.64 -17.08
CA THR A 177 21.24 15.61 -17.27
C THR A 177 20.76 16.98 -16.84
N ALA A 178 21.41 17.57 -15.84
CA ALA A 178 21.10 18.90 -15.33
C ALA A 178 22.40 19.65 -15.05
N ARG A 179 22.49 20.91 -15.48
CA ARG A 179 23.64 21.81 -15.26
C ARG A 179 24.98 21.19 -15.67
N GLY A 180 25.00 20.52 -16.82
CA GLY A 180 26.18 19.87 -17.39
C GLY A 180 26.63 18.59 -16.67
N ARG A 181 25.83 18.05 -15.74
CA ARG A 181 26.10 16.79 -15.04
C ARG A 181 25.00 15.77 -15.31
N THR A 182 25.37 14.50 -15.46
CA THR A 182 24.42 13.39 -15.59
C THR A 182 24.33 12.61 -14.29
N PHE A 183 23.10 12.39 -13.84
CA PHE A 183 22.79 11.69 -12.61
C PHE A 183 21.99 10.41 -12.91
N THR A 184 22.45 9.29 -12.36
CA THR A 184 21.83 7.96 -12.51
C THR A 184 21.68 7.34 -11.13
N PRO A 185 20.51 6.79 -10.76
CA PRO A 185 20.33 6.16 -9.48
C PRO A 185 21.11 4.84 -9.38
N PRO A 186 21.51 4.41 -8.17
CA PRO A 186 22.17 3.12 -7.95
C PRO A 186 21.33 1.93 -8.45
N ARG A 187 21.99 0.86 -8.91
CA ARG A 187 21.36 -0.42 -9.32
C ARG A 187 20.96 -1.30 -8.13
N ARG A 188 20.25 -0.71 -7.16
CA ARG A 188 19.75 -1.42 -5.98
C ARG A 188 18.56 -0.70 -5.39
N THR A 189 17.73 -1.42 -4.67
CA THR A 189 16.70 -0.85 -3.81
C THR A 189 17.27 -0.45 -2.45
N THR A 190 16.53 0.37 -1.73
CA THR A 190 16.77 0.70 -0.33
C THR A 190 15.65 0.17 0.55
N VAL A 191 15.95 0.02 1.84
CA VAL A 191 15.02 -0.52 2.83
C VAL A 191 15.07 0.29 4.11
N ALA A 192 13.91 0.49 4.73
CA ALA A 192 13.80 1.19 6.00
C ALA A 192 14.27 0.28 7.15
N PRO A 193 14.72 0.85 8.30
CA PRO A 193 15.21 0.06 9.42
C PRO A 193 14.21 -0.99 9.93
N HIS A 194 12.92 -0.68 9.96
CA HIS A 194 11.88 -1.61 10.40
C HIS A 194 11.69 -2.79 9.44
N ALA A 195 11.99 -2.63 8.14
CA ALA A 195 11.97 -3.75 7.18
C ALA A 195 13.10 -4.73 7.47
N LEU A 196 14.31 -4.25 7.82
CA LEU A 196 15.44 -5.09 8.25
C LEU A 196 15.17 -5.83 9.56
N ALA A 197 14.22 -5.35 10.37
CA ALA A 197 13.76 -6.03 11.57
C ALA A 197 12.62 -7.05 11.30
N SER A 198 12.13 -7.22 10.07
CA SER A 198 10.95 -8.07 9.79
C SER A 198 11.12 -9.52 10.29
N LYS A 199 12.34 -10.06 10.26
CA LYS A 199 12.62 -11.41 10.78
C LYS A 199 12.27 -11.55 12.27
N SER A 200 12.56 -10.54 13.09
CA SER A 200 12.25 -10.59 14.53
C SER A 200 10.75 -10.46 14.80
N VAL A 201 10.00 -9.80 13.91
CA VAL A 201 8.53 -9.75 13.97
C VAL A 201 7.92 -11.11 13.60
N VAL A 202 8.44 -11.76 12.56
CA VAL A 202 7.96 -13.08 12.12
C VAL A 202 8.13 -14.13 13.22
N TYR A 203 9.30 -14.16 13.86
CA TYR A 203 9.65 -15.12 14.92
C TYR A 203 9.51 -14.54 16.34
N SER A 204 8.72 -13.49 16.51
CA SER A 204 8.50 -12.90 17.83
C SER A 204 7.88 -13.92 18.78
N LYS A 205 8.33 -13.93 20.04
CA LYS A 205 7.72 -14.70 21.12
C LYS A 205 6.27 -14.27 21.40
N ASP A 206 5.91 -13.05 21.02
CA ASP A 206 4.57 -12.47 21.21
C ASP A 206 3.66 -12.74 20.00
N ARG A 207 4.09 -13.55 19.02
CA ARG A 207 3.30 -13.88 17.84
C ARG A 207 2.09 -14.73 18.23
N LEU A 208 0.90 -14.30 17.79
CA LEU A 208 -0.31 -15.13 17.87
C LEU A 208 -0.19 -16.32 16.91
N LEU A 209 -0.01 -17.52 17.48
CA LEU A 209 0.17 -18.78 16.73
C LEU A 209 -1.14 -19.54 16.51
N TYR A 210 -2.12 -19.36 17.39
CA TYR A 210 -3.38 -20.10 17.40
C TYR A 210 -4.56 -19.17 17.68
N PRO A 211 -5.78 -19.55 17.27
CA PRO A 211 -6.99 -18.91 17.75
C PRO A 211 -7.08 -18.97 19.28
N LEU A 212 -7.48 -17.85 19.87
CA LEU A 212 -7.64 -17.68 21.31
C LEU A 212 -9.06 -17.21 21.62
N LYS A 213 -9.63 -17.73 22.70
CA LYS A 213 -10.93 -17.31 23.24
C LYS A 213 -10.74 -16.85 24.67
N ARG A 214 -11.44 -15.79 25.08
CA ARG A 214 -11.41 -15.34 26.48
C ARG A 214 -12.08 -16.40 27.37
N VAL A 215 -11.43 -16.76 28.47
CA VAL A 215 -11.85 -17.90 29.33
C VAL A 215 -13.27 -17.76 29.87
N ASP A 216 -13.72 -16.53 30.13
CA ASP A 216 -15.03 -16.22 30.71
C ASP A 216 -16.08 -15.77 29.67
N PHE A 217 -15.79 -15.92 28.38
CA PHE A 217 -16.74 -15.60 27.32
C PHE A 217 -17.57 -16.83 26.96
N ASP A 218 -18.86 -16.81 27.29
CA ASP A 218 -19.84 -17.77 26.79
C ASP A 218 -20.78 -17.11 25.77
N PRO A 219 -20.78 -17.50 24.48
CA PRO A 219 -21.67 -16.94 23.47
C PRO A 219 -23.16 -17.24 23.73
N ASN A 220 -23.47 -18.34 24.44
CA ASN A 220 -24.82 -18.81 24.74
C ASN A 220 -25.29 -18.50 26.17
N GLY A 221 -24.42 -17.90 26.97
CA GLY A 221 -24.67 -17.58 28.37
C GLY A 221 -24.16 -16.20 28.73
N ASN A 222 -23.43 -16.11 29.84
CA ASN A 222 -22.89 -14.84 30.29
C ASN A 222 -21.64 -14.46 29.47
N ARG A 223 -21.72 -13.35 28.74
CA ARG A 223 -20.65 -12.85 27.86
C ARG A 223 -19.55 -12.10 28.61
N ASN A 224 -19.81 -11.69 29.86
CA ASN A 224 -18.88 -11.00 30.75
C ASN A 224 -18.16 -9.81 30.08
N CYS A 225 -18.91 -8.92 29.41
CA CYS A 225 -18.33 -7.81 28.65
C CYS A 225 -17.42 -6.88 29.48
N ALA A 226 -17.71 -6.69 30.78
CA ALA A 226 -16.93 -5.88 31.70
C ALA A 226 -15.52 -6.44 32.04
N ASN A 227 -15.25 -7.69 31.65
CA ASN A 227 -13.98 -8.36 31.89
C ASN A 227 -13.03 -8.34 30.68
N ARG A 228 -13.43 -7.70 29.56
CA ARG A 228 -12.53 -7.48 28.42
C ARG A 228 -11.31 -6.66 28.87
N GLY A 229 -10.11 -7.19 28.61
CA GLY A 229 -8.84 -6.61 29.08
C GLY A 229 -8.39 -7.03 30.48
N LYS A 230 -9.15 -7.90 31.18
CA LYS A 230 -8.83 -8.43 32.51
C LYS A 230 -8.64 -9.95 32.51
N SER A 231 -9.61 -10.68 31.97
CA SER A 231 -9.58 -12.14 31.94
C SER A 231 -8.59 -12.67 30.91
N GLY A 232 -7.99 -13.83 31.21
CA GLY A 232 -7.06 -14.52 30.33
C GLY A 232 -7.72 -15.18 29.11
N TYR A 233 -6.90 -15.88 28.32
CA TYR A 233 -7.32 -16.55 27.11
C TYR A 233 -6.95 -18.03 27.14
N GLU A 234 -7.82 -18.85 26.57
CA GLU A 234 -7.59 -20.26 26.28
C GLU A 234 -7.38 -20.46 24.78
N ARG A 235 -6.58 -21.47 24.41
CA ARG A 235 -6.44 -21.90 23.02
C ARG A 235 -7.69 -22.65 22.58
N ILE A 236 -8.17 -22.33 21.38
CA ILE A 236 -9.25 -23.07 20.72
C ILE A 236 -8.83 -23.48 19.31
N SER A 237 -9.58 -24.39 18.69
CA SER A 237 -9.37 -24.76 17.29
C SER A 237 -9.88 -23.67 16.34
N TRP A 238 -9.44 -23.73 15.08
CA TRP A 238 -10.00 -22.88 14.02
C TRP A 238 -11.50 -23.13 13.82
N ASP A 239 -11.93 -24.40 13.80
CA ASP A 239 -13.34 -24.75 13.63
C ASP A 239 -14.21 -24.13 14.72
N GLN A 240 -13.79 -24.25 15.99
CA GLN A 240 -14.50 -23.65 17.11
C GLN A 240 -14.54 -22.12 17.01
N ALA A 241 -13.43 -21.48 16.62
CA ALA A 241 -13.38 -20.03 16.47
C ALA A 241 -14.32 -19.54 15.34
N LEU A 242 -14.27 -20.23 14.19
CA LEU A 242 -15.09 -19.91 13.02
C LEU A 242 -16.58 -20.15 13.28
N ASP A 243 -16.94 -21.24 13.97
CA ASP A 243 -18.33 -21.53 14.33
C ASP A 243 -18.92 -20.47 15.26
N ILE A 244 -18.17 -20.05 16.29
CA ILE A 244 -18.59 -18.99 17.21
C ILE A 244 -18.82 -17.68 16.43
N VAL A 245 -17.84 -17.28 15.61
CA VAL A 245 -17.92 -16.02 14.85
C VAL A 245 -19.02 -16.06 13.79
N ALA A 246 -19.15 -17.14 13.03
CA ALA A 246 -20.16 -17.30 11.99
C ALA A 246 -21.57 -17.35 12.58
N THR A 247 -21.76 -18.03 13.73
CA THR A 247 -23.04 -18.06 14.44
C THR A 247 -23.44 -16.66 14.91
N GLU A 248 -22.50 -15.89 15.47
CA GLU A 248 -22.77 -14.51 15.89
C GLU A 248 -23.07 -13.59 14.70
N ILE A 249 -22.35 -13.72 13.58
CA ILE A 249 -22.66 -12.96 12.34
C ILE A 249 -24.09 -13.27 11.87
N LYS A 250 -24.47 -14.54 11.81
CA LYS A 250 -25.82 -14.97 11.40
C LYS A 250 -26.89 -14.43 12.37
N ARG A 251 -26.64 -14.55 13.68
CA ARG A 251 -27.55 -14.08 14.75
C ARG A 251 -27.77 -12.57 14.67
N VAL A 252 -26.69 -11.78 14.67
CA VAL A 252 -26.74 -10.31 14.62
C VAL A 252 -27.43 -9.83 13.34
N ARG A 253 -27.13 -10.46 12.20
CA ARG A 253 -27.80 -10.10 10.94
C ARG A 253 -29.29 -10.37 10.98
N ARG A 254 -29.72 -11.49 11.56
CA ARG A 254 -31.13 -11.86 11.69
C ARG A 254 -31.89 -10.95 12.66
N GLU A 255 -31.27 -10.61 13.79
CA GLU A 255 -31.94 -9.91 14.90
C GLU A 255 -31.82 -8.38 14.82
N HIS A 256 -30.76 -7.85 14.22
CA HIS A 256 -30.44 -6.42 14.23
C HIS A 256 -30.12 -5.84 12.83
N GLY A 257 -30.09 -6.68 11.80
CA GLY A 257 -29.73 -6.28 10.45
C GLY A 257 -28.22 -6.21 10.21
N LYS A 258 -27.85 -6.06 8.93
CA LYS A 258 -26.45 -6.09 8.47
C LYS A 258 -25.60 -4.95 9.03
N GLY A 259 -26.20 -3.79 9.31
CA GLY A 259 -25.50 -2.62 9.85
C GLY A 259 -25.02 -2.77 11.30
N ALA A 260 -25.52 -3.76 12.05
CA ALA A 260 -25.15 -3.95 13.46
C ALA A 260 -23.74 -4.55 13.66
N ILE A 261 -23.07 -4.96 12.56
CA ILE A 261 -21.69 -5.48 12.59
C ILE A 261 -20.75 -4.32 12.27
N LEU A 262 -19.96 -3.86 13.24
CA LEU A 262 -18.91 -2.88 12.98
C LEU A 262 -17.67 -3.56 12.38
N SER A 263 -17.14 -3.01 11.29
CA SER A 263 -15.80 -3.34 10.79
C SER A 263 -14.90 -2.12 10.91
N SER A 264 -13.72 -2.34 11.46
CA SER A 264 -12.67 -1.33 11.60
C SER A 264 -11.34 -1.94 11.17
N HIS A 265 -10.47 -1.08 10.64
CA HIS A 265 -9.08 -1.36 10.34
C HIS A 265 -8.28 -0.08 10.58
N SER A 266 -6.96 -0.21 10.74
CA SER A 266 -6.06 0.93 10.80
C SER A 266 -5.72 1.45 9.40
N SER A 267 -5.05 2.60 9.30
CA SER A 267 -4.63 3.25 8.05
C SER A 267 -3.58 2.44 7.28
N HIS A 268 -2.78 1.64 7.99
CA HIS A 268 -1.71 0.82 7.41
C HIS A 268 -1.92 -0.67 7.70
N HIS A 269 -1.35 -1.50 6.83
CA HIS A 269 -1.42 -2.96 6.91
C HIS A 269 -0.13 -3.58 6.38
N THR A 270 0.10 -4.87 6.63
CA THR A 270 1.19 -5.62 6.00
C THR A 270 1.11 -5.49 4.48
N TRP A 271 2.26 -5.30 3.83
CA TRP A 271 2.34 -5.15 2.39
C TRP A 271 1.79 -6.38 1.65
N GLY A 272 1.10 -6.14 0.53
CA GLY A 272 0.61 -7.18 -0.37
C GLY A 272 -0.78 -6.84 -0.90
N ASN A 273 -0.88 -6.54 -2.19
CA ASN A 273 -2.08 -5.96 -2.81
C ASN A 273 -3.34 -6.83 -2.62
N VAL A 274 -3.22 -8.15 -2.78
CA VAL A 274 -4.36 -9.08 -2.63
C VAL A 274 -4.80 -9.16 -1.17
N GLY A 275 -3.86 -9.29 -0.24
CA GLY A 275 -4.12 -9.44 1.20
C GLY A 275 -4.38 -8.12 1.94
N TYR A 276 -4.16 -6.97 1.29
CA TYR A 276 -4.38 -5.67 1.91
C TYR A 276 -5.84 -5.47 2.29
N TYR A 277 -6.12 -4.66 3.32
CA TYR A 277 -7.49 -4.49 3.83
C TYR A 277 -8.48 -3.95 2.79
N ILE A 278 -8.00 -3.11 1.85
CA ILE A 278 -8.82 -2.54 0.77
C ILE A 278 -9.27 -3.64 -0.22
N SER A 279 -8.57 -4.77 -0.25
CA SER A 279 -8.88 -5.92 -1.09
C SER A 279 -9.60 -7.01 -0.28
N SER A 280 -8.87 -7.79 0.51
CA SER A 280 -9.42 -8.99 1.15
C SER A 280 -10.46 -8.70 2.23
N ASN A 281 -10.20 -7.72 3.11
CA ASN A 281 -11.15 -7.38 4.17
C ASN A 281 -12.44 -6.76 3.58
N PHE A 282 -12.34 -5.80 2.67
CA PHE A 282 -13.53 -5.22 2.02
C PHE A 282 -14.31 -6.25 1.23
N ARG A 283 -13.65 -7.17 0.50
CA ARG A 283 -14.34 -8.27 -0.19
C ARG A 283 -15.18 -9.11 0.77
N PHE A 284 -14.61 -9.52 1.90
CA PHE A 284 -15.32 -10.32 2.90
C PHE A 284 -16.45 -9.53 3.57
N MET A 285 -16.16 -8.35 4.10
CA MET A 285 -17.12 -7.55 4.86
C MET A 285 -18.30 -7.06 4.00
N ASN A 286 -18.07 -6.72 2.73
CA ASN A 286 -19.15 -6.37 1.79
C ASN A 286 -20.08 -7.56 1.51
N THR A 287 -19.57 -8.79 1.56
CA THR A 287 -20.38 -10.01 1.32
C THR A 287 -21.34 -10.28 2.48
N ILE A 288 -20.90 -10.07 3.72
CA ILE A 288 -21.75 -10.30 4.90
C ILE A 288 -22.64 -9.09 5.25
N GLY A 289 -22.23 -7.89 4.83
CA GLY A 289 -22.83 -6.60 5.20
C GLY A 289 -22.40 -6.14 6.58
N HIS A 290 -22.06 -4.85 6.69
CA HIS A 290 -21.49 -4.27 7.92
C HIS A 290 -21.63 -2.73 7.94
N THR A 291 -21.45 -2.13 9.11
CA THR A 291 -21.12 -0.72 9.25
C THR A 291 -19.61 -0.54 9.12
N LYS A 292 -19.19 0.25 8.13
CA LYS A 292 -17.79 0.59 7.91
C LYS A 292 -17.40 1.78 8.78
N MET A 293 -16.35 1.63 9.59
CA MET A 293 -15.68 2.78 10.19
C MET A 293 -14.87 3.49 9.11
N VAL A 294 -15.29 4.69 8.71
CA VAL A 294 -14.50 5.53 7.79
C VAL A 294 -13.37 6.15 8.58
N ILE A 295 -12.14 5.92 8.15
CA ILE A 295 -10.96 6.54 8.76
C ILE A 295 -10.92 8.00 8.30
N ASN A 296 -10.65 8.91 9.23
CA ASN A 296 -10.30 10.29 8.93
C ASN A 296 -9.04 10.35 8.02
N PRO A 297 -8.84 11.41 7.24
CA PRO A 297 -7.67 11.57 6.39
C PRO A 297 -6.44 11.96 7.22
N ASP A 298 -6.07 11.14 8.21
CA ASP A 298 -5.04 11.37 9.24
C ASP A 298 -3.73 11.93 8.67
N SER A 299 -3.36 11.45 7.49
CA SER A 299 -2.11 11.80 6.85
C SER A 299 -2.17 13.17 6.18
N TRP A 300 -3.36 13.63 5.81
CA TRP A 300 -3.65 14.80 4.99
C TRP A 300 -4.45 15.90 5.68
N GLU A 301 -4.94 15.72 6.90
CA GLU A 301 -5.94 16.58 7.56
C GLU A 301 -6.04 18.03 7.04
N GLY A 302 -5.08 18.90 7.35
CA GLY A 302 -5.10 20.30 6.92
C GLY A 302 -5.07 20.53 5.40
N TRP A 303 -4.49 19.61 4.63
CA TRP A 303 -4.58 19.62 3.17
C TRP A 303 -5.99 19.27 2.71
N TYR A 304 -6.58 18.20 3.27
CA TYR A 304 -7.89 17.71 2.88
C TYR A 304 -9.00 18.70 3.26
N TRP A 305 -8.99 19.20 4.50
CA TRP A 305 -10.01 20.10 5.04
C TRP A 305 -9.70 21.59 4.84
N GLY A 306 -8.57 21.93 4.22
CA GLY A 306 -8.10 23.31 4.08
C GLY A 306 -7.60 23.65 2.68
N ALA A 307 -6.38 23.19 2.36
CA ALA A 307 -5.73 23.51 1.09
C ALA A 307 -6.56 23.06 -0.13
N MET A 308 -7.29 21.95 -0.03
CA MET A 308 -8.17 21.46 -1.09
C MET A 308 -9.20 22.51 -1.54
N HIS A 309 -9.69 23.34 -0.60
CA HIS A 309 -10.64 24.41 -0.91
C HIS A 309 -9.99 25.63 -1.58
N HIS A 310 -8.65 25.68 -1.67
CA HIS A 310 -7.92 26.79 -2.31
C HIS A 310 -7.50 26.47 -3.75
N TYR A 311 -7.25 25.19 -4.06
CA TYR A 311 -6.72 24.80 -5.37
C TYR A 311 -7.23 23.45 -5.91
N GLY A 312 -8.22 22.83 -5.27
CA GLY A 312 -8.73 21.53 -5.66
C GLY A 312 -7.81 20.37 -5.25
N ASN A 313 -7.45 19.50 -6.20
CA ASN A 313 -6.70 18.26 -5.96
C ASN A 313 -7.41 17.24 -5.04
N SER A 314 -8.75 17.18 -5.11
CA SER A 314 -9.55 16.24 -4.30
C SER A 314 -9.18 14.77 -4.54
N MET A 315 -8.85 14.38 -5.78
CA MET A 315 -8.36 13.03 -6.12
C MET A 315 -7.06 12.65 -5.39
N ARG A 316 -6.33 13.63 -4.84
CA ARG A 316 -5.07 13.44 -4.12
C ARG A 316 -5.17 13.93 -2.67
N ASN A 317 -6.38 14.06 -2.11
CA ASN A 317 -6.61 14.56 -0.75
C ASN A 317 -5.98 15.94 -0.50
N GLY A 318 -6.01 16.83 -1.51
CA GLY A 318 -5.45 18.16 -1.41
C GLY A 318 -3.92 18.18 -1.48
N ALA A 319 -3.28 17.15 -2.06
CA ALA A 319 -1.85 17.15 -2.35
C ALA A 319 -1.54 17.71 -3.74
N PHE A 320 -0.40 18.38 -3.89
CA PHE A 320 0.07 18.84 -5.20
C PHE A 320 0.60 17.66 -6.05
N GLU A 321 0.54 17.82 -7.37
CA GLU A 321 0.97 16.81 -8.35
C GLU A 321 2.50 16.66 -8.44
N PRO A 322 3.06 15.44 -8.29
CA PRO A 322 4.52 15.25 -8.21
C PRO A 322 5.24 14.96 -9.55
N TYR A 323 4.57 14.99 -10.71
CA TYR A 323 5.19 14.55 -11.97
C TYR A 323 6.24 15.54 -12.49
N GLY A 324 7.37 15.03 -12.99
CA GLY A 324 8.43 15.83 -13.63
C GLY A 324 9.28 16.70 -12.70
N GLN A 325 8.89 16.84 -11.43
CA GLN A 325 9.47 17.79 -10.48
C GLN A 325 10.96 17.56 -10.19
N MET A 326 11.42 16.30 -10.11
CA MET A 326 12.83 16.02 -9.81
C MET A 326 13.76 16.60 -10.88
N ARG A 327 13.42 16.42 -12.17
CA ARG A 327 14.20 16.95 -13.28
C ARG A 327 14.19 18.49 -13.28
N ASP A 328 13.00 19.09 -13.19
CA ASP A 328 12.88 20.54 -13.15
C ASP A 328 13.63 21.15 -11.95
N CYS A 329 13.57 20.51 -10.78
CA CYS A 329 14.31 20.95 -9.61
C CYS A 329 15.83 20.94 -9.86
N LEU A 330 16.40 19.84 -10.34
CA LEU A 330 17.84 19.77 -10.62
C LEU A 330 18.29 20.78 -11.70
N GLU A 331 17.45 21.03 -12.71
CA GLU A 331 17.75 21.98 -13.77
C GLU A 331 17.66 23.43 -13.26
N ASN A 332 16.56 23.80 -12.60
CA ASN A 332 16.13 25.19 -12.45
C ASN A 332 16.09 25.72 -11.00
N CYS A 333 16.07 24.86 -9.97
CA CYS A 333 15.87 25.29 -8.58
C CYS A 333 17.14 25.87 -7.93
N GLU A 334 17.00 26.95 -7.19
CA GLU A 334 18.10 27.62 -6.48
C GLU A 334 18.03 27.43 -4.97
N MET A 335 16.83 27.17 -4.43
CA MET A 335 16.60 26.92 -3.00
C MET A 335 15.47 25.92 -2.78
N ILE A 336 15.65 25.00 -1.83
CA ILE A 336 14.60 24.12 -1.32
C ILE A 336 14.30 24.51 0.13
N VAL A 337 13.03 24.79 0.40
CA VAL A 337 12.50 25.03 1.75
C VAL A 337 11.76 23.79 2.22
N PHE A 338 12.36 23.04 3.14
CA PHE A 338 11.74 21.90 3.83
C PHE A 338 10.89 22.41 4.99
N TRP A 339 9.57 22.40 4.85
CA TRP A 339 8.66 22.88 5.90
C TRP A 339 7.84 21.71 6.46
N SER A 340 8.05 21.39 7.74
CA SER A 340 7.49 20.19 8.39
C SER A 340 7.81 18.92 7.59
N SER A 341 9.01 18.85 7.02
CA SER A 341 9.43 17.83 6.06
C SER A 341 10.69 17.14 6.54
N ASP A 342 10.57 15.83 6.80
CA ASP A 342 11.68 14.94 7.14
C ASP A 342 11.67 13.71 6.22
N PRO A 343 12.06 13.86 4.95
CA PRO A 343 12.02 12.77 3.98
C PRO A 343 13.04 11.64 4.25
N GLU A 344 14.11 11.85 5.01
CA GLU A 344 15.02 10.77 5.43
C GLU A 344 14.35 9.81 6.42
N SER A 345 13.41 10.30 7.25
CA SER A 345 12.68 9.45 8.20
C SER A 345 11.38 8.90 7.64
N SER A 346 10.62 9.75 6.95
CA SER A 346 9.27 9.42 6.47
C SER A 346 9.25 8.80 5.08
N SER A 347 10.29 9.04 4.26
CA SER A 347 10.40 8.58 2.87
C SER A 347 9.25 9.02 1.95
N GLY A 348 8.47 10.03 2.34
CA GLY A 348 7.15 10.26 1.76
C GLY A 348 6.17 9.17 2.19
N SER A 349 6.24 8.00 1.57
CA SER A 349 5.54 6.78 1.99
C SER A 349 6.17 5.56 1.33
N TYR A 350 6.52 4.54 2.14
CA TYR A 350 6.96 3.23 1.68
C TYR A 350 8.14 3.20 0.71
N ALA A 351 8.95 4.27 0.68
CA ALA A 351 10.04 4.43 -0.28
C ALA A 351 11.43 4.46 0.37
N ALA A 352 11.52 4.12 1.66
CA ALA A 352 12.77 4.02 2.40
C ALA A 352 13.75 5.19 2.11
N PHE A 353 14.92 4.90 1.57
CA PHE A 353 15.96 5.89 1.28
C PHE A 353 16.11 6.17 -0.23
N GLU A 354 15.12 5.83 -1.05
CA GLU A 354 15.14 6.06 -2.51
C GLU A 354 15.23 7.57 -2.85
N GLY A 355 14.80 8.44 -1.94
CA GLY A 355 14.88 9.90 -2.10
C GLY A 355 16.24 10.49 -1.78
N THR A 356 17.08 9.79 -1.00
CA THR A 356 18.29 10.36 -0.40
C THR A 356 19.29 10.77 -1.45
N VAL A 357 19.52 9.92 -2.47
CA VAL A 357 20.46 10.21 -3.56
C VAL A 357 20.06 11.45 -4.36
N ARG A 358 18.74 11.67 -4.55
CA ARG A 358 18.22 12.84 -5.28
C ARG A 358 18.48 14.14 -4.54
N ARG A 359 18.31 14.14 -3.21
CA ARG A 359 18.64 15.29 -2.36
C ARG A 359 20.14 15.55 -2.31
N GLN A 360 20.97 14.51 -2.36
CA GLN A 360 22.42 14.65 -2.50
C GLN A 360 22.81 15.29 -3.84
N TRP A 361 22.17 14.92 -4.96
CA TRP A 361 22.41 15.58 -6.25
C TRP A 361 22.06 17.07 -6.19
N ALA A 362 20.92 17.43 -5.60
CA ALA A 362 20.56 18.83 -5.38
C ALA A 362 21.62 19.58 -4.58
N LYS A 363 22.14 18.98 -3.49
CA LYS A 363 23.25 19.54 -2.70
C LYS A 363 24.55 19.68 -3.51
N GLN A 364 24.90 18.69 -4.34
CA GLN A 364 26.07 18.74 -5.22
C GLN A 364 25.98 19.81 -6.31
N LEU A 365 24.76 20.20 -6.69
CA LEU A 365 24.48 21.31 -7.61
C LEU A 365 24.44 22.68 -6.92
N GLY A 366 24.72 22.75 -5.62
CA GLY A 366 24.75 23.99 -4.85
C GLY A 366 23.38 24.58 -4.55
N ILE A 367 22.30 23.78 -4.67
CA ILE A 367 20.95 24.23 -4.32
C ILE A 367 20.88 24.47 -2.82
N LYS A 368 20.42 25.66 -2.41
CA LYS A 368 20.38 26.07 -1.01
C LYS A 368 19.32 25.29 -0.24
N MET A 369 19.59 24.93 1.01
CA MET A 369 18.68 24.16 1.86
C MET A 369 18.27 24.97 3.09
N VAL A 370 16.95 25.08 3.31
CA VAL A 370 16.34 25.71 4.49
C VAL A 370 15.37 24.70 5.12
N HIS A 371 15.39 24.58 6.44
CA HIS A 371 14.57 23.64 7.21
C HIS A 371 13.74 24.39 8.24
N ILE A 372 12.41 24.35 8.11
CA ILE A 372 11.46 24.94 9.04
C ILE A 372 10.71 23.81 9.75
N ASP A 373 11.11 23.56 10.99
CA ASP A 373 10.61 22.45 11.80
C ASP A 373 10.92 22.73 13.28
N PRO A 374 9.99 22.50 14.24
CA PRO A 374 10.28 22.64 15.67
C PRO A 374 11.48 21.82 16.15
N TYR A 375 11.77 20.72 15.46
CA TYR A 375 12.89 19.82 15.75
C TYR A 375 13.91 19.87 14.60
N LEU A 376 15.21 19.87 14.90
CA LEU A 376 16.24 19.65 13.88
C LEU A 376 16.17 18.19 13.43
N ASN A 377 15.30 17.94 12.46
CA ASN A 377 14.96 16.60 12.00
C ASN A 377 16.11 15.93 11.25
N HIS A 378 15.96 14.63 10.98
CA HIS A 378 17.04 13.81 10.44
C HIS A 378 17.52 14.30 9.07
N THR A 379 16.60 14.79 8.23
CA THR A 379 16.93 15.41 6.94
C THR A 379 17.71 16.71 7.11
N GLY A 380 17.30 17.59 8.03
CA GLY A 380 18.00 18.84 8.32
C GLY A 380 19.42 18.61 8.85
N ALA A 381 19.58 17.64 9.76
CA ALA A 381 20.89 17.25 10.27
C ALA A 381 21.80 16.65 9.18
N PHE A 382 21.23 15.86 8.26
CA PHE A 382 21.98 15.19 7.19
C PHE A 382 22.38 16.12 6.05
N LEU A 383 21.45 16.95 5.56
CA LEU A 383 21.71 17.85 4.43
C LEU A 383 22.42 19.14 4.87
N GLY A 384 22.23 19.58 6.11
CA GLY A 384 22.69 20.87 6.60
C GLY A 384 21.91 22.03 5.98
N GLY A 385 22.37 23.26 6.22
CA GLY A 385 21.67 24.48 5.78
C GLY A 385 21.08 25.24 6.96
N LYS A 386 20.19 26.20 6.69
CA LYS A 386 19.59 27.02 7.75
C LYS A 386 18.41 26.28 8.38
N TRP A 387 18.50 25.97 9.67
CA TRP A 387 17.37 25.51 10.46
C TRP A 387 16.65 26.69 11.14
N ILE A 388 15.32 26.67 11.12
CA ILE A 388 14.42 27.65 11.70
C ILE A 388 13.45 26.91 12.64
N PRO A 389 13.67 26.98 13.97
CA PRO A 389 12.87 26.27 14.98
C PRO A 389 11.56 27.00 15.27
N VAL A 390 10.56 26.82 14.41
CA VAL A 390 9.22 27.36 14.64
C VAL A 390 8.53 26.59 15.77
N LEU A 391 7.83 27.26 16.68
CA LEU A 391 7.06 26.57 17.73
C LEU A 391 5.94 25.70 17.13
N PRO A 392 5.59 24.56 17.76
CA PRO A 392 4.51 23.70 17.29
C PRO A 392 3.17 24.45 17.19
N GLY A 393 2.47 24.29 16.05
CA GLY A 393 1.15 24.90 15.84
C GLY A 393 1.15 26.38 15.43
N THR A 394 2.32 27.05 15.35
CA THR A 394 2.37 28.50 15.05
C THR A 394 2.97 28.82 13.68
N SER A 395 3.30 27.80 12.87
CA SER A 395 3.77 27.96 11.49
C SER A 395 2.89 28.85 10.58
N PRO A 396 1.55 28.93 10.72
CA PRO A 396 0.76 29.88 9.93
C PRO A 396 1.16 31.34 10.16
N ALA A 397 1.55 31.72 11.40
CA ALA A 397 1.99 33.08 11.70
C ALA A 397 3.30 33.42 10.96
N LEU A 398 4.26 32.47 10.93
CA LEU A 398 5.49 32.61 10.15
C LEU A 398 5.20 32.81 8.65
N ALA A 399 4.28 32.04 8.08
CA ALA A 399 3.90 32.16 6.68
C ALA A 399 3.19 33.49 6.36
N HIS A 400 2.34 33.98 7.26
CA HIS A 400 1.71 35.29 7.11
C HIS A 400 2.73 36.43 7.16
N ALA A 401 3.76 36.33 7.99
CA ALA A 401 4.84 37.32 8.02
C ALA A 401 5.73 37.33 6.79
N ILE A 402 6.00 36.15 6.20
CA ILE A 402 6.66 36.07 4.88
C ILE A 402 5.80 36.78 3.83
N THR A 403 4.50 36.48 3.83
CA THR A 403 3.52 37.10 2.92
C THR A 403 3.49 38.63 3.09
N TYR A 404 3.48 39.12 4.33
CA TYR A 404 3.50 40.55 4.63
C TYR A 404 4.71 41.23 3.97
N VAL A 405 5.92 40.68 4.18
CA VAL A 405 7.15 41.22 3.57
C VAL A 405 7.05 41.25 2.04
N TRP A 406 6.51 40.19 1.43
CA TRP A 406 6.33 40.17 -0.03
C TRP A 406 5.34 41.21 -0.53
N ILE A 407 4.25 41.46 0.19
CA ILE A 407 3.26 42.46 -0.20
C ILE A 407 3.81 43.87 -0.01
N ASP A 408 4.43 44.14 1.15
CA ASP A 408 4.96 45.45 1.52
C ASP A 408 6.10 45.89 0.59
N GLU A 409 7.03 44.98 0.29
CA GLU A 409 8.18 45.24 -0.57
C GLU A 409 7.90 44.96 -2.06
N GLY A 410 6.71 44.45 -2.40
CA GLY A 410 6.33 44.12 -3.78
C GLY A 410 7.07 42.93 -4.39
N LEU A 411 7.51 41.98 -3.56
CA LEU A 411 8.36 40.83 -3.91
C LEU A 411 7.57 39.54 -4.22
N TYR A 412 6.60 39.64 -5.13
CA TYR A 412 5.82 38.48 -5.59
C TYR A 412 5.46 38.60 -7.07
N ASP A 413 5.05 37.49 -7.67
CA ASP A 413 4.63 37.39 -9.06
C ASP A 413 3.23 38.00 -9.25
N LYS A 414 3.20 39.32 -9.46
CA LYS A 414 1.96 40.09 -9.61
C LYS A 414 1.08 39.59 -10.75
N GLU A 415 1.69 39.18 -11.87
CA GLU A 415 0.97 38.69 -13.04
C GLU A 415 0.32 37.32 -12.76
N TYR A 416 1.05 36.40 -12.12
CA TYR A 416 0.47 35.12 -11.72
C TYR A 416 -0.67 35.34 -10.73
N VAL A 417 -0.48 36.19 -9.71
CA VAL A 417 -1.53 36.49 -8.73
C VAL A 417 -2.77 37.07 -9.42
N ALA A 418 -2.60 38.05 -10.31
CA ALA A 418 -3.72 38.68 -11.01
C ALA A 418 -4.50 37.73 -11.92
N THR A 419 -3.81 36.79 -12.56
CA THR A 419 -4.43 35.94 -13.61
C THR A 419 -4.79 34.52 -13.16
N ARG A 420 -4.18 34.03 -12.06
CA ARG A 420 -4.30 32.62 -11.61
C ARG A 420 -4.82 32.46 -10.19
N THR A 421 -5.22 33.55 -9.53
CA THR A 421 -5.79 33.50 -8.18
C THR A 421 -7.10 34.27 -8.09
N THR A 422 -7.84 34.08 -7.00
CA THR A 422 -9.08 34.79 -6.70
C THR A 422 -9.09 35.23 -5.25
N GLY A 423 -9.66 36.41 -4.96
CA GLY A 423 -9.78 36.91 -3.58
C GLY A 423 -8.49 37.45 -2.96
N PHE A 424 -7.45 37.67 -3.77
CA PHE A 424 -6.15 38.17 -3.29
C PHE A 424 -6.27 39.51 -2.57
N GLU A 425 -7.05 40.48 -3.09
CA GLU A 425 -7.18 41.80 -2.44
C GLU A 425 -7.77 41.73 -1.04
N LYS A 426 -8.75 40.84 -0.80
CA LYS A 426 -9.30 40.62 0.53
C LYS A 426 -8.24 40.02 1.46
N TRP A 427 -7.52 39.02 0.99
CA TRP A 427 -6.43 38.42 1.77
C TRP A 427 -5.29 39.40 2.03
N ARG A 428 -4.93 40.23 1.05
CA ARG A 428 -3.98 41.34 1.19
C ARG A 428 -4.42 42.31 2.29
N ALA A 429 -5.68 42.73 2.31
CA ALA A 429 -6.20 43.61 3.36
C ALA A 429 -6.04 42.97 4.76
N TYR A 430 -6.34 41.67 4.91
CA TYR A 430 -6.12 40.95 6.17
C TYR A 430 -4.64 40.87 6.58
N ILE A 431 -3.74 40.53 5.64
CA ILE A 431 -2.30 40.42 5.92
C ILE A 431 -1.71 41.78 6.31
N MET A 432 -2.13 42.85 5.65
CA MET A 432 -1.67 44.21 5.92
C MET A 432 -2.37 44.86 7.13
N GLY A 433 -3.29 44.16 7.81
CA GLY A 433 -3.99 44.64 9.01
C GLY A 433 -5.18 45.57 8.74
N GLY A 434 -5.63 45.69 7.49
CA GLY A 434 -6.80 46.48 7.12
C GLY A 434 -8.15 45.89 7.54
N GLU A 435 -8.22 44.57 7.77
CA GLU A 435 -9.47 43.90 8.20
C GLU A 435 -9.57 43.75 9.73
N ASP A 436 -8.45 43.51 10.42
CA ASP A 436 -8.41 43.18 11.85
C ASP A 436 -7.53 44.11 12.70
N GLY A 437 -7.02 45.20 12.11
CA GLY A 437 -6.17 46.18 12.77
C GLY A 437 -4.76 45.68 13.13
N THR A 438 -4.40 44.45 12.74
CA THR A 438 -3.14 43.81 13.14
C THR A 438 -2.32 43.43 11.90
N PRO A 439 -1.39 44.28 11.46
CA PRO A 439 -0.47 43.93 10.38
C PRO A 439 0.35 42.68 10.75
N LYS A 440 0.42 41.69 9.86
CA LYS A 440 1.10 40.42 10.12
C LYS A 440 2.61 40.55 9.92
N THR A 441 3.24 41.50 10.59
CA THR A 441 4.67 41.84 10.42
C THR A 441 5.61 40.73 10.92
N PRO A 442 6.90 40.76 10.52
CA PRO A 442 7.93 39.91 11.14
C PRO A 442 8.01 40.03 12.67
N GLU A 443 7.80 41.24 13.21
CA GLU A 443 7.77 41.50 14.65
C GLU A 443 6.51 40.93 15.32
N TRP A 444 5.36 40.96 14.63
CA TRP A 444 4.11 40.38 15.13
C TRP A 444 4.22 38.86 15.34
N GLN A 445 4.84 38.14 14.40
CA GLN A 445 4.95 36.68 14.52
C GLN A 445 6.02 36.23 15.51
N GLU A 446 7.00 37.07 15.88
CA GLU A 446 8.13 36.67 16.74
C GLU A 446 7.70 36.10 18.10
N PRO A 447 6.81 36.76 18.88
CA PRO A 447 6.30 36.17 20.12
C PRO A 447 5.41 34.93 19.90
N GLU A 448 4.78 34.80 18.74
CA GLU A 448 3.94 33.63 18.40
C GLU A 448 4.78 32.39 18.05
N THR A 449 5.86 32.59 17.29
CA THR A 449 6.62 31.49 16.69
C THR A 449 7.92 31.17 17.40
N GLY A 450 8.43 32.09 18.22
CA GLY A 450 9.78 32.05 18.77
C GLY A 450 10.89 32.30 17.73
N VAL A 451 10.54 32.62 16.47
CA VAL A 451 11.50 32.90 15.41
C VAL A 451 11.72 34.41 15.32
N SER A 452 12.97 34.86 15.48
CA SER A 452 13.30 36.28 15.43
C SER A 452 12.89 36.94 14.11
N ALA A 453 12.32 38.14 14.18
CA ALA A 453 11.79 38.90 13.04
C ALA A 453 12.81 39.05 11.89
N HIS A 454 14.09 39.28 12.21
CA HIS A 454 15.14 39.42 11.21
C HIS A 454 15.37 38.15 10.38
N ILE A 455 15.17 36.96 10.96
CA ILE A 455 15.29 35.67 10.25
C ILE A 455 14.16 35.54 9.23
N VAL A 456 12.93 35.89 9.62
CA VAL A 456 11.75 35.81 8.76
C VAL A 456 11.86 36.78 7.59
N ARG A 457 12.29 38.01 7.86
CA ARG A 457 12.54 39.02 6.83
C ARG A 457 13.63 38.57 5.84
N ALA A 458 14.73 38.02 6.35
CA ALA A 458 15.80 37.49 5.51
C ALA A 458 15.32 36.33 4.63
N LEU A 459 14.58 35.37 5.21
CA LEU A 459 13.98 34.27 4.46
C LEU A 459 13.02 34.76 3.39
N ALA A 460 12.12 35.69 3.71
CA ALA A 460 11.14 36.20 2.76
C ALA A 460 11.83 36.87 1.56
N ARG A 461 12.79 37.77 1.80
CA ARG A 461 13.55 38.43 0.73
C ARG A 461 14.36 37.44 -0.11
N GLU A 462 15.04 36.50 0.54
CA GLU A 462 15.84 35.50 -0.18
C GLU A 462 14.95 34.57 -1.02
N TRP A 463 13.82 34.10 -0.49
CA TRP A 463 12.87 33.27 -1.21
C TRP A 463 12.34 33.98 -2.45
N ALA A 464 11.91 35.24 -2.32
CA ALA A 464 11.43 35.99 -3.49
C ALA A 464 12.51 36.25 -4.56
N SER A 465 13.79 36.25 -4.17
CA SER A 465 14.91 36.44 -5.10
C SER A 465 15.37 35.15 -5.81
N LYS A 466 14.83 33.99 -5.45
CA LYS A 466 15.29 32.67 -5.90
C LYS A 466 14.16 31.81 -6.44
N LYS A 467 14.44 31.05 -7.50
CA LYS A 467 13.59 29.94 -7.91
C LYS A 467 13.56 28.88 -6.81
N THR A 468 12.43 28.79 -6.13
CA THR A 468 12.33 28.03 -4.89
C THR A 468 11.34 26.88 -5.01
N TYR A 469 11.80 25.70 -4.59
CA TYR A 469 10.94 24.55 -4.31
C TYR A 469 10.51 24.55 -2.84
N LEU A 470 9.22 24.40 -2.60
CA LEU A 470 8.68 24.19 -1.26
C LEU A 470 8.43 22.71 -1.03
N ALA A 471 9.30 22.07 -0.25
CA ALA A 471 9.09 20.71 0.25
C ALA A 471 8.16 20.77 1.47
N ALA A 472 6.85 20.92 1.23
CA ALA A 472 5.84 20.96 2.28
C ALA A 472 5.45 19.53 2.70
N GLY A 473 5.78 19.18 3.94
CA GLY A 473 5.48 17.87 4.50
C GLY A 473 6.40 16.74 4.02
N GLY A 474 6.26 15.55 4.61
CA GLY A 474 7.15 14.41 4.37
C GLY A 474 7.17 13.87 2.93
N LYS A 475 6.14 14.18 2.12
CA LYS A 475 6.10 13.83 0.69
C LYS A 475 6.65 14.95 -0.22
N GLY A 476 6.97 16.12 0.33
CA GLY A 476 7.34 17.32 -0.42
C GLY A 476 6.14 18.07 -1.03
N THR A 477 5.02 17.38 -1.27
CA THR A 477 3.81 17.95 -1.86
C THR A 477 2.57 17.90 -0.96
N THR A 478 2.68 17.27 0.21
CA THR A 478 1.62 17.08 1.21
C THR A 478 2.18 16.42 2.49
N PHE A 479 1.30 15.98 3.39
CA PHE A 479 1.58 15.46 4.73
C PHE A 479 2.15 16.56 5.64
N GLY A 480 3.15 16.20 6.45
CA GLY A 480 3.74 17.08 7.45
C GLY A 480 2.99 16.98 8.77
N GLY A 481 3.74 16.92 9.88
CA GLY A 481 3.14 16.95 11.22
C GLY A 481 2.31 18.22 11.43
N ALA A 482 2.70 19.32 10.80
CA ALA A 482 2.00 20.59 10.88
C ALA A 482 0.54 20.51 10.36
N CYS A 483 0.22 19.66 9.37
CA CYS A 483 -1.13 19.58 8.80
C CYS A 483 -2.16 18.94 9.75
N ARG A 484 -1.72 18.16 10.74
CA ARG A 484 -2.57 17.42 11.67
C ARG A 484 -2.52 18.00 13.09
N SER A 485 -2.49 19.32 13.15
CA SER A 485 -2.55 20.11 14.38
C SER A 485 -3.80 20.99 14.37
N ALA A 486 -4.10 21.65 15.50
CA ALA A 486 -5.23 22.57 15.62
C ALA A 486 -5.22 23.70 14.56
N THR A 487 -4.04 24.08 14.07
CA THR A 487 -3.85 25.11 13.04
C THR A 487 -3.47 24.54 11.68
N GLY A 488 -3.52 23.21 11.51
CA GLY A 488 -3.01 22.52 10.34
C GLY A 488 -3.72 22.89 9.04
N THR A 489 -5.01 23.18 9.11
CA THR A 489 -5.79 23.74 7.99
C THR A 489 -5.17 25.05 7.50
N GLN A 490 -4.81 25.95 8.42
CA GLN A 490 -4.19 27.22 8.03
C GLN A 490 -2.77 27.02 7.51
N TRP A 491 -1.98 26.12 8.13
CA TRP A 491 -0.63 25.84 7.64
C TRP A 491 -0.65 25.36 6.18
N ALA A 492 -1.48 24.37 5.86
CA ALA A 492 -1.57 23.83 4.50
C ALA A 492 -2.07 24.88 3.49
N ARG A 493 -3.06 25.70 3.86
CA ARG A 493 -3.51 26.84 3.04
C ARG A 493 -2.38 27.83 2.78
N SER A 494 -1.63 28.20 3.81
CA SER A 494 -0.52 29.14 3.67
C SER A 494 0.57 28.60 2.74
N MET A 495 0.87 27.30 2.75
CA MET A 495 1.82 26.71 1.79
C MET A 495 1.37 26.92 0.34
N VAL A 496 0.07 26.73 0.06
CA VAL A 496 -0.52 26.98 -1.27
C VAL A 496 -0.45 28.47 -1.63
N CYS A 497 -0.83 29.37 -0.71
CA CYS A 497 -0.80 30.80 -0.96
C CYS A 497 0.63 31.32 -1.21
N LEU A 498 1.62 30.87 -0.43
CA LEU A 498 3.02 31.24 -0.63
C LEU A 498 3.50 30.85 -2.02
N MET A 499 3.22 29.62 -2.45
CA MET A 499 3.63 29.16 -3.78
C MET A 499 2.86 29.85 -4.91
N ALA A 500 1.57 30.16 -4.72
CA ALA A 500 0.81 30.95 -5.68
C ALA A 500 1.42 32.35 -5.86
N MET A 501 1.82 33.01 -4.77
CA MET A 501 2.49 34.31 -4.84
C MET A 501 3.83 34.28 -5.57
N GLN A 502 4.55 33.15 -5.56
CA GLN A 502 5.83 33.00 -6.26
C GLN A 502 5.70 32.48 -7.70
N GLY A 503 4.48 32.19 -8.16
CA GLY A 503 4.25 31.72 -9.53
C GLY A 503 4.39 30.21 -9.69
N LEU A 504 3.68 29.44 -8.85
CA LEU A 504 3.62 27.98 -8.88
C LEU A 504 3.48 27.40 -10.30
N GLY A 505 4.38 26.48 -10.66
CA GLY A 505 4.38 25.75 -11.94
C GLY A 505 5.36 26.32 -12.98
N LYS A 506 5.96 27.49 -12.73
CA LYS A 506 7.08 27.99 -13.54
C LYS A 506 8.34 27.13 -13.32
N PRO A 507 9.27 27.06 -14.31
CA PRO A 507 10.51 26.31 -14.16
C PRO A 507 11.31 26.75 -12.92
N GLY A 508 11.56 25.83 -11.99
CA GLY A 508 12.25 26.10 -10.73
C GLY A 508 11.35 26.54 -9.56
N VAL A 509 10.04 26.71 -9.76
CA VAL A 509 9.09 27.18 -8.72
C VAL A 509 7.95 26.17 -8.56
N ASN A 510 8.07 25.29 -7.58
CA ASN A 510 7.09 24.22 -7.38
C ASN A 510 7.04 23.69 -5.94
N PHE A 511 6.08 22.80 -5.66
CA PHE A 511 6.22 21.86 -4.55
C PHE A 511 7.20 20.74 -4.93
N GLY A 512 7.82 20.03 -3.98
CA GLY A 512 8.60 18.83 -4.31
C GLY A 512 9.70 18.46 -3.35
#